data_AF-A0A941C8R8-F1
#
_entry.id   AF-A0A941C8R8-F1
#
_cell.length_a   1.000
_cell.length_b   1.000
_cell.length_c   1.000
_cell.angle_alpha   90.00
_cell.angle_beta   90.00
_cell.angle_gamma   90.00
#
_symmetry.space_group_name_H-M   'P 1'
#
loop_
_entity.id
_entity.type
_entity.pdbx_description
1 polymer ?
#
loop_
_entity_poly.entity_id
_entity_poly.type
_entity_poly.pdbx_seq_one_letter_code
_entity_poly.pdbx_strand_id
1 'polypeptide(L)' 'MEFKVVHFERSKDVSAELQNIINAQHSYGWEYVNHQYSDKLIPGNQGCFGLGAKPDMVSHVGLVIFKKP' A
#
# COMPACT_ATOMS: atom_id res chain seq x y z
N MET A 1 1.79 23.64 -0.81
CA MET A 1 2.30 22.37 -0.26
C MET A 1 1.27 21.28 -0.54
N GLU A 2 1.59 20.46 -1.52
CA GLU A 2 0.76 19.36 -2.00
C GLU A 2 1.35 18.02 -1.54
N PHE A 3 0.50 17.06 -1.20
CA PHE A 3 0.90 15.71 -0.82
C PHE A 3 0.37 14.69 -1.83
N LYS A 4 1.18 13.69 -2.11
CA LYS A 4 0.81 12.56 -2.96
C LYS A 4 1.09 11.25 -2.25
N VAL A 5 0.15 10.32 -2.37
CA VAL A 5 0.28 8.96 -1.86
C VAL A 5 0.31 8.00 -3.04
N VAL A 6 1.30 7.11 -3.05
CA VAL A 6 1.48 6.07 -4.06
C VAL A 6 1.39 4.71 -3.37
N HIS A 7 0.69 3.75 -3.98
CA HIS A 7 0.64 2.39 -3.46
C HIS A 7 2.02 1.74 -3.53
N PHE A 8 2.38 1.03 -2.46
CA PHE A 8 3.59 0.24 -2.39
C PHE A 8 3.23 -1.23 -2.32
N GLU A 9 3.33 -1.89 -3.48
CA GLU A 9 2.97 -3.28 -3.63
C GLU A 9 3.99 -4.22 -2.96
N ARG A 10 3.52 -5.40 -2.58
CA ARG A 10 4.39 -6.43 -2.02
C ARG A 10 5.34 -6.93 -3.11
N SER A 11 6.63 -6.72 -2.91
CA SER A 11 7.69 -7.18 -3.81
C SER A 11 8.59 -8.21 -3.13
N LYS A 12 9.23 -9.08 -3.94
CA LYS A 12 10.32 -9.95 -3.47
C LYS A 12 11.60 -9.16 -3.20
N ASP A 13 11.75 -8.01 -3.84
CA ASP A 13 12.83 -7.05 -3.62
C ASP A 13 12.22 -5.69 -3.26
N VAL A 14 11.93 -5.54 -1.97
CA VAL A 14 11.25 -4.38 -1.40
C VAL A 14 12.11 -3.12 -1.57
N SER A 15 13.42 -3.24 -1.41
CA SER A 15 14.36 -2.11 -1.51
C SER A 15 14.42 -1.56 -2.93
N ALA A 16 14.55 -2.43 -3.93
CA ALA A 16 14.57 -2.00 -5.33
C ALA A 16 13.24 -1.36 -5.74
N GLU A 17 12.12 -1.96 -5.34
CA GLU A 17 10.78 -1.44 -5.68
C GLU A 17 10.54 -0.05 -5.06
N LEU A 18 10.89 0.14 -3.78
CA LEU A 18 10.80 1.44 -3.13
C LEU A 18 11.66 2.48 -3.85
N GLN A 19 12.90 2.13 -4.19
CA GLN A 19 13.80 3.04 -4.89
C GLN A 19 13.28 3.40 -6.29
N ASN A 20 12.67 2.46 -7.01
CA ASN A 20 12.05 2.70 -8.30
C ASN A 20 10.87 3.69 -8.19
N ILE A 21 10.01 3.53 -7.18
CA ILE A 21 8.91 4.46 -6.91
C ILE A 21 9.46 5.86 -6.60
N ILE A 22 10.47 5.96 -5.74
CA ILE A 22 11.12 7.24 -5.40
C ILE A 22 11.68 7.91 -6.65
N ASN A 23 12.45 7.18 -7.46
CA ASN A 23 13.06 7.70 -8.69
C ASN A 23 12.00 8.18 -9.69
N ALA A 24 10.94 7.40 -9.88
CA ALA A 24 9.83 7.76 -10.76
C ALA A 24 9.14 9.04 -10.28
N GLN A 25 8.80 9.15 -8.99
CA GLN A 25 8.14 10.35 -8.46
C GLN A 25 9.07 11.57 -8.44
N HIS A 26 10.36 11.38 -8.17
CA HIS A 26 11.37 12.44 -8.25
C HIS A 26 11.44 13.05 -9.66
N SER A 27 11.30 12.25 -10.71
CA SER A 27 11.25 12.75 -12.10
C SER A 27 10.08 13.70 -12.37
N TYR A 28 9.01 13.62 -11.58
CA TYR A 28 7.84 14.52 -11.63
C TYR A 28 7.94 15.69 -10.64
N GLY A 29 9.09 15.84 -9.97
CA GLY A 29 9.36 16.91 -9.01
C GLY A 29 8.75 16.68 -7.62
N TRP A 30 8.45 15.43 -7.26
CA TRP A 30 8.01 15.07 -5.92
C TRP A 30 9.21 14.71 -5.03
N GLU A 31 9.17 15.10 -3.77
CA GLU A 31 10.17 14.75 -2.76
C GLU A 31 9.63 13.63 -1.85
N TYR A 32 10.42 12.58 -1.65
CA TYR A 32 10.07 11.49 -0.73
C TYR A 32 9.99 12.02 0.71
N VAL A 33 8.96 11.61 1.45
CA VAL A 33 8.76 11.96 2.85
C VAL A 33 8.85 10.73 3.75
N ASN A 34 8.03 9.72 3.47
CA ASN A 34 7.94 8.51 4.29
C ASN A 34 7.27 7.36 3.51
N HIS A 35 7.34 6.15 4.03
CA HIS A 35 6.50 5.04 3.63
C HIS A 35 5.85 4.40 4.86
N GLN A 36 4.67 3.82 4.70
CA GLN A 36 3.94 3.16 5.77
C GLN A 36 3.38 1.83 5.29
N TYR A 37 3.26 0.88 6.21
CA TYR A 37 2.54 -0.37 6.00
C TYR A 37 1.44 -0.47 7.05
N SER A 38 0.24 -0.82 6.60
CA SER A 38 -0.90 -1.07 7.47
C SER A 38 -1.54 -2.39 7.11
N ASP A 39 -1.88 -3.16 8.14
CA ASP A 39 -2.68 -4.37 8.02
C ASP A 39 -4.13 -4.03 8.28
N LYS A 40 -5.01 -4.43 7.37
CA LYS A 40 -6.45 -4.27 7.50
C LYS A 40 -7.10 -5.63 7.59
N LEU A 41 -7.78 -5.89 8.70
CA LEU A 41 -8.67 -7.03 8.82
C LEU A 41 -9.91 -6.78 7.96
N ILE A 42 -10.19 -7.71 7.06
CA ILE A 42 -11.43 -7.81 6.29
C ILE A 42 -12.22 -8.95 6.93
N PRO A 43 -13.27 -8.64 7.71
CA PRO A 43 -14.10 -9.66 8.32
C PRO A 43 -14.70 -10.57 7.25
N GLY A 44 -14.66 -11.86 7.52
CA GLY A 44 -15.32 -12.89 6.77
C GLY A 44 -16.83 -12.85 6.97
N ASN A 45 -17.51 -13.87 6.45
CA ASN A 45 -18.92 -14.06 6.70
C ASN A 45 -19.26 -15.54 6.88
N GLN A 46 -20.35 -15.81 7.58
CA GLN A 46 -20.78 -17.17 7.93
C GLN A 46 -21.55 -17.87 6.80
N GLY A 47 -21.84 -17.19 5.69
CA GLY A 47 -22.71 -17.70 4.63
C GLY A 47 -24.14 -17.98 5.12
N CYS A 48 -24.89 -18.80 4.36
CA CYS A 48 -26.23 -19.27 4.74
C CYS A 48 -26.13 -20.73 5.19
N PHE A 49 -26.33 -21.02 6.48
CA PHE A 49 -26.09 -22.35 7.07
C PHE A 49 -24.67 -22.91 6.77
N GLY A 50 -23.67 -22.03 6.70
CA GLY A 50 -22.27 -22.40 6.39
C GLY A 50 -21.95 -22.53 4.89
N LEU A 51 -22.95 -22.53 4.00
CA LEU A 51 -22.70 -22.51 2.56
C LEU A 51 -22.28 -21.11 2.11
N GLY A 52 -21.13 -21.03 1.45
CA GLY A 52 -20.55 -19.77 0.99
C GLY A 52 -19.84 -18.96 2.07
N ALA A 53 -19.57 -19.56 3.24
CA ALA A 53 -18.79 -18.92 4.29
C ALA A 53 -17.39 -18.51 3.77
N LYS A 54 -16.95 -17.31 4.15
CA LYS A 54 -15.63 -16.78 3.83
C LYS A 54 -14.87 -16.52 5.13
N PRO A 55 -13.62 -16.95 5.24
CA PRO A 55 -12.80 -16.65 6.42
C PRO A 55 -12.45 -15.16 6.46
N ASP A 56 -12.05 -14.70 7.64
CA ASP A 56 -11.39 -13.41 7.78
C ASP A 56 -10.13 -13.37 6.91
N MET A 57 -9.86 -12.22 6.31
CA MET A 57 -8.66 -12.00 5.49
C MET A 57 -7.91 -10.78 6.01
N VAL A 58 -6.59 -10.86 6.04
CA VAL A 58 -5.73 -9.70 6.30
C VAL A 58 -5.27 -9.15 4.96
N SER A 59 -5.57 -7.88 4.71
CA SER A 59 -5.07 -7.13 3.56
C SER A 59 -3.91 -6.25 4.01
N HIS A 60 -2.77 -6.38 3.33
CA HIS A 60 -1.60 -5.55 3.56
C HIS A 60 -1.64 -4.37 2.60
N VAL A 61 -1.55 -3.15 3.12
CA VAL A 61 -1.52 -1.93 2.31
C VAL A 61 -0.21 -1.20 2.60
N GLY A 62 0.66 -1.13 1.59
CA GLY A 62 1.85 -0.30 1.60
C GLY A 62 1.57 1.04 0.94
N LEU A 63 2.10 2.14 1.49
CA LEU A 63 1.94 3.50 0.99
C LEU A 63 3.29 4.22 1.01
N VAL A 64 3.58 4.99 -0.04
CA VAL A 64 4.72 5.93 -0.09
C VAL A 64 4.17 7.35 -0.20
N ILE A 65 4.64 8.23 0.68
CA ILE A 65 4.18 9.60 0.83
C ILE A 65 5.24 10.53 0.23
N PHE A 66 4.77 11.44 -0.61
CA PHE A 66 5.57 12.48 -1.24
C PHE A 66 4.99 13.86 -0.97
N LYS A 67 5.84 14.89 -1.05
CA LYS A 67 5.44 16.29 -0.99
C LYS A 67 5.98 17.08 -2.18
N LYS A 68 5.32 18.17 -2.53
CA LYS A 68 5.80 19.18 -3.47
C LYS A 68 5.47 20.58 -2.92
N PRO A 69 6.34 21.59 -3.13
CA PRO A 69 6.09 22.97 -2.69
C PRO A 69 4.73 23.50 -3.16
#